data_AF-A0A954N6R1-F1
#
_entry.id   AF-A0A954N6R1-F1
#
_cell.length_a   1.000
_cell.length_b   1.000
_cell.length_c   1.000
_cell.angle_alpha   90.00
_cell.angle_beta   90.00
_cell.angle_gamma   90.00
#
_symmetry.space_group_name_H-M   'P 1'
#
loop_
_entity.id
_entity.type
_entity.pdbx_description
1 polymer ?
#
loop_
_entity_poly.entity_id
_entity_poly.type
_entity_poly.pdbx_seq_one_letter_code
_entity_poly.pdbx_strand_id
1 'polypeptide(L)'
;MSRFSQVCCCSTVAALLMATAPASAAFVVSGSIDGLPVSAQADFSIDGGNPDLLVLTLSNTLGAAMTGRAQTVTGLLFTINGADPNLMLVSATGTVDYEGNADPYPGTPNTDLLTVDIGNGQGPPHWELASNPGGELSSVATYEYGLSSIGGSASGYTGIWNGGDLDGDPWGIISANTNVDAAPFTTGSSPKPHWTRESATFVFSGFSGLSLSDIDNNVRFMFGSMPNGTIDTPEPGTALLGLMAAGALVLRSRRRR
;
A
#
# COMPACT_ATOMS: atom_id res chain seq x y z
N MET A 1 -57.69 -37.28 41.95
CA MET A 1 -56.23 -37.06 42.07
C MET A 1 -55.71 -36.68 40.69
N SER A 2 -55.54 -35.38 40.45
CA SER A 2 -55.14 -34.81 39.16
C SER A 2 -53.61 -34.74 39.06
N ARG A 3 -53.02 -35.29 37.98
CA ARG A 3 -51.59 -35.16 37.66
C ARG A 3 -51.45 -34.10 36.57
N PHE A 4 -50.92 -32.93 36.93
CA PHE A 4 -50.47 -31.92 35.97
C PHE A 4 -49.09 -32.31 35.43
N SER A 5 -49.01 -32.57 34.13
CA SER A 5 -47.76 -32.83 33.42
C SER A 5 -47.24 -31.50 32.87
N GLN A 6 -46.16 -30.99 33.47
CA GLN A 6 -45.54 -29.72 33.11
C GLN A 6 -44.46 -30.00 32.07
N VAL A 7 -44.80 -29.81 30.79
CA VAL A 7 -43.85 -29.95 29.67
C VAL A 7 -42.99 -28.68 29.62
N CYS A 8 -41.72 -28.83 30.00
CA CYS A 8 -40.74 -27.75 29.96
C CYS A 8 -40.14 -27.69 28.54
N CYS A 9 -40.65 -26.77 27.72
CA CYS A 9 -40.04 -26.45 26.43
C CYS A 9 -38.76 -25.64 26.64
N CYS A 10 -37.60 -26.31 26.59
CA CYS A 10 -36.31 -25.64 26.42
C CYS A 10 -36.15 -25.19 24.97
N SER A 11 -36.42 -23.91 24.70
CA SER A 11 -36.08 -23.27 23.43
C SER A 11 -34.58 -22.97 23.40
N THR A 12 -33.80 -23.82 22.76
CA THR A 12 -32.38 -23.59 22.49
C THR A 12 -32.26 -22.49 21.43
N VAL A 13 -31.98 -21.24 21.85
CA VAL A 13 -31.63 -20.15 20.93
C VAL A 13 -30.19 -20.40 20.49
N ALA A 14 -30.02 -20.99 19.31
CA ALA A 14 -28.73 -21.05 18.64
C ALA A 14 -28.37 -19.64 18.17
N ALA A 15 -27.56 -18.92 18.94
CA ALA A 15 -26.97 -17.66 18.53
C ALA A 15 -26.03 -17.95 17.36
N LEU A 16 -26.50 -17.69 16.14
CA LEU A 16 -25.70 -17.74 14.93
C LEU A 16 -24.70 -16.59 15.02
N LEU A 17 -23.48 -16.88 15.49
CA LEU A 17 -22.35 -15.96 15.41
C LEU A 17 -22.03 -15.77 13.93
N MET A 18 -22.66 -14.80 13.29
CA MET A 18 -22.23 -14.32 11.98
C MET A 18 -20.90 -13.62 12.21
N ALA A 19 -19.80 -14.33 11.97
CA ALA A 19 -18.50 -13.69 11.85
C ALA A 19 -18.58 -12.73 10.66
N THR A 20 -18.65 -11.44 10.95
CA THR A 20 -18.49 -10.39 9.95
C THR A 20 -17.07 -10.51 9.42
N ALA A 21 -16.92 -10.90 8.15
CA ALA A 21 -15.62 -10.84 7.50
C ALA A 21 -15.09 -9.40 7.61
N PRO A 22 -13.78 -9.20 7.86
CA PRO A 22 -13.20 -7.87 7.87
C PRO A 22 -13.48 -7.20 6.52
N ALA A 23 -13.98 -5.96 6.56
CA ALA A 23 -14.13 -5.18 5.37
C ALA A 23 -12.74 -4.90 4.77
N SER A 24 -12.65 -4.87 3.44
CA SER A 24 -11.42 -4.51 2.72
C SER A 24 -11.74 -3.63 1.52
N ALA A 25 -10.88 -2.67 1.21
CA ALA A 25 -10.93 -1.81 0.03
C ALA A 25 -9.60 -1.92 -0.72
N ALA A 26 -9.66 -2.20 -2.03
CA ALA A 26 -8.48 -2.43 -2.85
C ALA A 26 -8.40 -1.39 -3.97
N PHE A 27 -7.23 -0.78 -4.13
CA PHE A 27 -6.93 0.22 -5.15
C PHE A 27 -5.83 -0.32 -6.05
N VAL A 28 -6.05 -0.31 -7.36
CA VAL A 28 -5.11 -0.88 -8.33
C VAL A 28 -4.79 0.16 -9.40
N VAL A 29 -3.52 0.30 -9.73
CA VAL A 29 -3.04 1.13 -10.83
C VAL A 29 -2.15 0.33 -11.78
N SER A 30 -2.19 0.71 -13.05
CA SER A 30 -1.25 0.25 -14.06
C SER A 30 -1.00 1.37 -15.07
N GLY A 31 0.21 1.44 -15.60
CA GLY A 31 0.58 2.50 -16.54
C GLY A 31 2.04 2.41 -17.00
N SER A 32 2.62 3.55 -17.33
CA SER A 32 4.00 3.66 -17.79
C SER A 32 4.65 4.93 -17.24
N ILE A 33 5.84 4.80 -16.67
CA ILE A 33 6.70 5.90 -16.21
C ILE A 33 8.01 5.82 -17.00
N ASP A 34 8.37 6.89 -17.70
CA ASP A 34 9.53 6.97 -18.61
C ASP A 34 9.61 5.82 -19.63
N GLY A 35 8.46 5.37 -20.12
CA GLY A 35 8.36 4.27 -21.08
C GLY A 35 8.48 2.88 -20.45
N LEU A 36 8.67 2.76 -19.13
CA LEU A 36 8.71 1.49 -18.41
C LEU A 36 7.33 1.17 -17.81
N PRO A 37 6.83 -0.07 -17.96
CA PRO A 37 5.54 -0.44 -17.41
C PRO A 37 5.59 -0.49 -15.88
N VAL A 38 4.55 0.00 -15.24
CA VAL A 38 4.40 -0.05 -13.78
C VAL A 38 3.01 -0.59 -13.39
N SER A 39 2.93 -1.27 -12.26
CA SER A 39 1.68 -1.82 -11.72
C SER A 39 1.78 -1.92 -10.20
N ALA A 40 0.77 -1.45 -9.48
CA ALA A 40 0.75 -1.48 -8.02
C ALA A 40 -0.67 -1.67 -7.48
N GLN A 41 -0.74 -2.11 -6.22
CA GLN A 41 -1.99 -2.29 -5.49
C GLN A 41 -1.83 -1.82 -4.03
N ALA A 42 -2.88 -1.19 -3.50
CA ALA A 42 -3.01 -0.82 -2.10
C ALA A 42 -4.29 -1.44 -1.55
N ASP A 43 -4.15 -2.34 -0.59
CA ASP A 43 -5.26 -3.01 0.10
C ASP A 43 -5.40 -2.47 1.51
N PHE A 44 -6.51 -1.78 1.76
CA PHE A 44 -6.89 -1.29 3.08
C PHE A 44 -7.85 -2.28 3.74
N SER A 45 -7.65 -2.53 5.03
CA SER A 45 -8.57 -3.30 5.87
C SER A 45 -8.59 -2.74 7.28
N ILE A 46 -9.66 -3.00 8.01
CA ILE A 46 -9.75 -2.69 9.44
C ILE A 46 -9.43 -3.98 10.20
N ASP A 47 -8.56 -3.91 11.19
CA ASP A 47 -8.29 -5.06 12.05
C ASP A 47 -9.58 -5.50 12.76
N GLY A 48 -10.04 -6.72 12.48
CA GLY A 48 -11.25 -7.29 13.09
C GLY A 48 -11.15 -7.45 14.61
N GLY A 49 -9.93 -7.46 15.17
CA GLY A 49 -9.68 -7.45 16.61
C GLY A 49 -9.63 -6.05 17.23
N ASN A 50 -9.34 -5.01 16.44
CA ASN A 50 -9.21 -3.64 16.91
C ASN A 50 -9.64 -2.62 15.82
N PRO A 51 -10.86 -2.06 15.90
CA PRO A 51 -11.36 -1.14 14.87
C PRO A 51 -10.64 0.23 14.85
N ASP A 52 -9.75 0.51 15.79
CA ASP A 52 -8.87 1.68 15.73
C ASP A 52 -7.68 1.49 14.77
N LEU A 53 -7.41 0.24 14.37
CA LEU A 53 -6.28 -0.09 13.51
C LEU A 53 -6.70 -0.20 12.04
N LEU A 54 -6.12 0.68 11.23
CA LEU A 54 -6.15 0.60 9.77
C LEU A 54 -4.91 -0.16 9.30
N VAL A 55 -5.11 -1.23 8.52
CA VAL A 55 -4.05 -2.03 7.93
C VAL A 55 -4.01 -1.74 6.43
N LEU A 56 -2.84 -1.31 5.94
CA LEU A 56 -2.57 -1.07 4.52
C LEU A 56 -1.51 -2.05 4.04
N THR A 57 -1.79 -2.81 2.99
CA THR A 57 -0.78 -3.57 2.26
C THR A 57 -0.52 -2.91 0.92
N LEU A 58 0.70 -2.41 0.71
CA LEU A 58 1.15 -1.81 -0.53
C LEU A 58 1.99 -2.84 -1.30
N SER A 59 1.66 -3.08 -2.57
CA SER A 59 2.27 -4.13 -3.38
C SER A 59 2.71 -3.61 -4.75
N ASN A 60 3.88 -4.06 -5.20
CA ASN A 60 4.30 -3.92 -6.60
C ASN A 60 3.83 -5.14 -7.39
N THR A 61 2.77 -4.97 -8.18
CA THR A 61 2.08 -6.04 -8.89
C THR A 61 2.60 -6.25 -10.31
N LEU A 62 3.74 -5.67 -10.66
CA LEU A 62 4.36 -5.87 -11.96
C LEU A 62 4.75 -7.35 -12.13
N GLY A 63 4.07 -8.05 -13.05
CA GLY A 63 4.31 -9.48 -13.27
C GLY A 63 5.68 -9.82 -13.89
N ALA A 64 6.40 -8.83 -14.42
CA ALA A 64 7.74 -8.99 -14.99
C ALA A 64 8.84 -8.55 -14.01
N ALA A 65 10.07 -9.00 -14.27
CA ALA A 65 11.25 -8.43 -13.62
C ALA A 65 11.36 -6.95 -13.98
N MET A 66 11.67 -6.12 -13.00
CA MET A 66 11.93 -4.71 -13.24
C MET A 66 13.24 -4.53 -14.00
N THR A 67 13.26 -3.56 -14.89
CA THR A 67 14.43 -3.15 -15.68
C THR A 67 14.90 -1.74 -15.33
N GLY A 68 14.17 -1.02 -14.47
CA GLY A 68 14.51 0.33 -14.02
C GLY A 68 13.93 0.68 -12.65
N ARG A 69 14.61 1.59 -11.95
CA ARG A 69 14.18 2.10 -10.63
C ARG A 69 12.84 2.84 -10.68
N ALA A 70 12.47 3.40 -11.83
CA ALA A 70 11.17 4.02 -12.07
C ALA A 70 9.98 3.06 -11.90
N GLN A 71 10.21 1.74 -11.84
CA GLN A 71 9.16 0.74 -11.65
C GLN A 71 8.98 0.33 -10.18
N THR A 72 9.75 0.91 -9.27
CA THR A 72 9.68 0.63 -7.82
C THR A 72 8.53 1.42 -7.21
N VAL A 73 7.72 0.82 -6.35
CA VAL A 73 6.70 1.58 -5.59
C VAL A 73 7.38 2.23 -4.39
N THR A 74 7.30 3.55 -4.28
CA THR A 74 8.00 4.33 -3.25
C THR A 74 7.05 5.02 -2.27
N GLY A 75 5.75 5.07 -2.59
CA GLY A 75 4.78 5.71 -1.71
C GLY A 75 3.33 5.60 -2.18
N LEU A 76 2.45 6.11 -1.33
CA LEU A 76 1.02 6.17 -1.51
C LEU A 76 0.48 7.47 -0.90
N LEU A 77 -0.43 8.13 -1.60
CA LEU A 77 -1.22 9.23 -1.08
C LEU A 77 -2.68 8.85 -1.14
N PHE A 78 -3.40 9.09 -0.05
CA PHE A 78 -4.82 8.83 0.05
C PHE A 78 -5.47 9.90 0.91
N THR A 79 -6.77 10.09 0.73
CA THR A 79 -7.56 11.00 1.55
C THR A 79 -8.59 10.23 2.36
N ILE A 80 -8.87 10.74 3.55
CA ILE A 80 -9.98 10.28 4.39
C ILE A 80 -11.00 11.41 4.44
N ASN A 81 -12.23 11.06 4.07
CA ASN A 81 -13.42 11.89 4.15
C ASN A 81 -14.01 11.82 5.57
N GLY A 82 -14.67 12.90 5.99
CA GLY A 82 -15.40 12.93 7.27
C GLY A 82 -14.65 13.61 8.40
N ALA A 83 -14.38 12.90 9.50
CA ALA A 83 -13.65 13.42 10.65
C ALA A 83 -12.12 13.34 10.41
N ASP A 84 -11.33 14.18 11.09
CA ASP A 84 -9.86 14.15 11.05
C ASP A 84 -9.33 12.99 11.90
N PRO A 85 -8.85 11.87 11.33
CA PRO A 85 -8.18 10.88 12.14
C PRO A 85 -6.76 11.35 12.48
N ASN A 86 -6.38 11.24 13.75
CA ASN A 86 -4.97 11.39 14.13
C ASN A 86 -4.21 10.09 13.80
N LEU A 87 -4.03 9.80 12.50
CA LEU A 87 -3.34 8.60 12.07
C LEU A 87 -1.89 8.59 12.52
N MET A 88 -1.47 7.49 13.12
CA MET A 88 -0.08 7.26 13.51
C MET A 88 0.37 5.90 12.99
N LEU A 89 1.53 5.85 12.33
CA LEU A 89 2.15 4.60 11.91
C LEU A 89 2.69 3.84 13.15
N VAL A 90 2.13 2.66 13.39
CA VAL A 90 2.44 1.80 14.55
C VAL A 90 3.48 0.75 14.21
N SER A 91 3.37 0.15 13.03
CA SER A 91 4.33 -0.85 12.55
C SER A 91 4.35 -0.88 11.03
N ALA A 92 5.51 -1.22 10.46
CA ALA A 92 5.67 -1.50 9.05
C ALA A 92 6.44 -2.80 8.89
N THR A 93 5.96 -3.73 8.08
CA THR A 93 6.58 -5.05 7.90
C THR A 93 6.69 -5.39 6.43
N GLY A 94 7.75 -6.10 6.07
CA GLY A 94 7.98 -6.56 4.71
C GLY A 94 9.08 -7.61 4.66
N THR A 95 9.23 -8.24 3.49
CA THR A 95 10.41 -9.08 3.22
C THR A 95 11.47 -8.19 2.57
N VAL A 96 12.55 -7.91 3.29
CA VAL A 96 13.63 -7.08 2.78
C VAL A 96 14.66 -7.96 2.08
N ASP A 97 15.02 -7.61 0.85
CA ASP A 97 16.21 -8.11 0.19
C ASP A 97 17.36 -7.13 0.38
N TYR A 98 18.48 -7.67 0.80
CA TYR A 98 19.75 -6.97 0.85
C TYR A 98 20.57 -7.29 -0.39
N GLU A 99 21.03 -6.28 -1.13
CA GLU A 99 22.06 -6.50 -2.14
C GLU A 99 23.39 -6.77 -1.40
N GLY A 100 24.08 -7.89 -1.67
CA GLY A 100 25.43 -8.20 -1.14
C GLY A 100 25.59 -9.46 -0.28
N ASN A 101 26.79 -10.07 -0.39
CA ASN A 101 27.19 -11.39 0.15
C ASN A 101 27.14 -11.58 1.68
N ALA A 102 26.64 -10.62 2.45
CA ALA A 102 26.43 -10.78 3.87
C ALA A 102 25.18 -9.99 4.25
N ASP A 103 24.02 -10.50 3.82
CA ASP A 103 22.78 -10.14 4.48
C ASP A 103 22.93 -10.49 5.98
N PRO A 104 22.82 -9.54 6.91
CA PRO A 104 22.71 -9.88 8.33
C PRO A 104 21.35 -10.51 8.68
N TYR A 105 20.37 -10.44 7.77
CA TYR A 105 18.98 -10.89 7.93
C TYR A 105 18.44 -11.67 6.69
N PRO A 106 19.14 -12.70 6.18
CA PRO A 106 18.76 -13.42 4.97
C PRO A 106 17.38 -14.05 5.09
N GLY A 107 16.43 -13.49 4.33
CA GLY A 107 15.10 -14.06 4.15
C GLY A 107 14.30 -14.17 5.44
N THR A 108 14.48 -13.26 6.40
CA THR A 108 13.53 -13.11 7.51
C THR A 108 12.36 -12.24 7.06
N PRO A 109 11.20 -12.82 6.70
CA PRO A 109 9.98 -12.03 6.61
C PRO A 109 9.72 -11.35 7.96
N ASN A 110 9.12 -10.15 7.92
CA ASN A 110 8.74 -9.33 9.08
C ASN A 110 9.87 -8.53 9.72
N THR A 111 10.82 -8.03 8.92
CA THR A 111 11.67 -6.94 9.40
C THR A 111 10.78 -5.72 9.65
N ASP A 112 10.88 -5.14 10.85
CA ASP A 112 10.26 -3.86 11.16
C ASP A 112 10.90 -2.79 10.27
N LEU A 113 10.17 -2.34 9.25
CA LEU A 113 10.61 -1.34 8.28
C LEU A 113 10.68 0.07 8.91
N LEU A 114 10.37 0.23 10.19
CA LEU A 114 10.53 1.49 10.93
C LEU A 114 11.93 1.65 11.56
N THR A 115 12.69 0.57 11.73
CA THR A 115 13.89 0.57 12.58
C THR A 115 15.11 -0.10 11.95
N VAL A 116 15.19 -0.20 10.61
CA VAL A 116 16.30 -0.89 9.95
C VAL A 116 17.60 -0.09 10.06
N ASP A 117 18.39 -0.39 11.10
CA ASP A 117 19.72 0.20 11.30
C ASP A 117 20.70 -0.29 10.21
N ILE A 118 21.12 0.64 9.36
CA ILE A 118 22.06 0.39 8.26
C ILE A 118 23.53 0.61 8.66
N GLY A 119 23.82 0.86 9.93
CA GLY A 119 25.18 0.83 10.49
C GLY A 119 26.15 1.89 9.96
N ASN A 120 25.68 2.92 9.26
CA ASN A 120 26.51 3.94 8.60
C ASN A 120 26.45 5.34 9.24
N GLY A 121 25.77 5.50 10.39
CA GLY A 121 25.66 6.78 11.09
C GLY A 121 24.70 7.79 10.46
N GLN A 122 24.06 7.45 9.33
CA GLN A 122 22.83 8.08 8.87
C GLN A 122 21.68 7.30 9.51
N GLY A 123 20.67 8.00 10.06
CA GLY A 123 19.56 7.34 10.75
C GLY A 123 18.95 6.22 9.90
N PRO A 124 18.38 5.18 10.53
CA PRO A 124 17.84 4.05 9.81
C PRO A 124 16.83 4.58 8.77
N PRO A 125 17.00 4.24 7.48
CA PRO A 125 15.95 4.45 6.50
C PRO A 125 14.69 3.73 6.94
N HIS A 126 13.56 4.39 6.72
CA HIS A 126 12.28 3.93 7.22
C HIS A 126 11.13 4.48 6.39
N TRP A 127 9.94 3.95 6.65
CA TRP A 127 8.70 4.49 6.12
C TRP A 127 8.13 5.51 7.09
N GLU A 128 7.67 6.63 6.56
CA GLU A 128 6.99 7.68 7.32
C GLU A 128 5.57 7.91 6.82
N LEU A 129 4.70 8.26 7.74
CA LEU A 129 3.36 8.80 7.47
C LEU A 129 3.37 10.31 7.75
N ALA A 130 2.87 11.11 6.84
CA ALA A 130 2.56 12.51 7.10
C ALA A 130 1.10 12.85 6.82
N SER A 131 0.55 13.67 7.72
CA SER A 131 -0.74 14.32 7.58
C SER A 131 -0.62 15.62 6.79
N ASN A 132 -1.55 15.85 5.87
CA ASN A 132 -1.65 17.01 4.97
C ASN A 132 -0.30 17.36 4.31
N PRO A 133 0.32 16.40 3.60
CA PRO A 133 1.64 16.61 3.04
C PRO A 133 1.64 17.58 1.84
N GLY A 134 0.46 18.01 1.34
CA GLY A 134 0.32 19.04 0.32
C GLY A 134 0.38 18.49 -1.12
N GLY A 135 -0.05 17.23 -1.32
CA GLY A 135 -0.08 16.54 -2.60
C GLY A 135 -1.30 16.82 -3.49
N GLU A 136 -2.22 17.67 -3.02
CA GLU A 136 -3.44 18.13 -3.69
C GLU A 136 -4.22 17.01 -4.40
N LEU A 137 -4.57 15.92 -3.72
CA LEU A 137 -5.56 14.95 -4.26
C LEU A 137 -6.96 15.53 -4.37
N SER A 138 -7.26 16.57 -3.58
CA SER A 138 -8.57 17.22 -3.55
C SER A 138 -8.43 18.68 -3.12
N SER A 139 -9.26 19.55 -3.72
CA SER A 139 -9.41 20.96 -3.32
C SER A 139 -10.49 21.16 -2.24
N VAL A 140 -11.13 20.09 -1.79
CA VAL A 140 -12.19 20.09 -0.78
C VAL A 140 -11.61 19.60 0.56
N ALA A 141 -12.08 20.14 1.67
CA ALA A 141 -11.64 19.83 3.04
C ALA A 141 -11.64 18.32 3.32
N THR A 142 -10.51 17.69 3.04
CA THR A 142 -10.23 16.26 3.15
C THR A 142 -8.89 16.12 3.85
N TYR A 143 -8.77 15.12 4.71
CA TYR A 143 -7.53 14.87 5.44
C TYR A 143 -6.67 13.97 4.57
N GLU A 144 -5.61 14.55 4.04
CA GLU A 144 -4.70 13.88 3.13
C GLU A 144 -3.57 13.22 3.92
N TYR A 145 -3.22 11.98 3.57
CA TYR A 145 -2.13 11.25 4.21
C TYR A 145 -1.18 10.70 3.15
N GLY A 146 0.10 10.99 3.33
CA GLY A 146 1.18 10.46 2.51
C GLY A 146 1.97 9.42 3.29
N LEU A 147 2.05 8.21 2.75
CA LEU A 147 2.98 7.16 3.16
C LEU A 147 4.12 7.11 2.16
N SER A 148 5.37 7.23 2.61
CA SER A 148 6.53 7.17 1.71
C SER A 148 7.75 6.59 2.39
N SER A 149 8.62 5.94 1.61
CA SER A 149 9.95 5.56 2.06
C SER A 149 10.85 6.79 2.09
N ILE A 150 11.59 7.00 3.18
CA ILE A 150 12.57 8.08 3.29
C ILE A 150 13.99 7.52 3.19
N GLY A 151 14.75 8.06 2.24
CA GLY A 151 16.18 7.82 2.11
C GLY A 151 16.93 8.49 3.26
N GLY A 152 17.79 7.74 3.95
CA GLY A 152 18.57 8.27 5.06
C GLY A 152 19.63 9.26 4.59
N SER A 153 19.34 10.56 4.51
CA SER A 153 20.40 11.57 4.53
C SER A 153 20.01 12.83 5.29
N ALA A 154 21.02 13.36 5.97
CA ALA A 154 20.92 14.34 7.03
C ALA A 154 20.41 15.71 6.55
N SER A 155 19.50 16.29 7.35
CA SER A 155 19.23 17.73 7.42
C SER A 155 18.89 18.43 6.10
N GLY A 156 17.60 18.44 5.73
CA GLY A 156 17.10 19.44 4.77
C GLY A 156 16.00 19.01 3.80
N TYR A 157 15.62 17.73 3.77
CA TYR A 157 14.54 17.27 2.89
C TYR A 157 13.18 17.68 3.46
N THR A 158 12.72 18.87 3.07
CA THR A 158 11.36 19.33 3.30
C THR A 158 10.48 18.84 2.15
N GLY A 159 9.94 17.64 2.27
CA GLY A 159 8.82 17.23 1.44
C GLY A 159 8.90 15.79 0.98
N ILE A 160 7.91 15.03 1.44
CA ILE A 160 7.54 13.68 1.00
C ILE A 160 7.26 13.59 -0.53
N TRP A 161 7.33 14.71 -1.26
CA TRP A 161 6.62 14.93 -2.54
C TRP A 161 7.43 15.45 -3.73
N ASN A 162 8.76 15.44 -3.70
CA ASN A 162 9.55 15.56 -4.93
C ASN A 162 10.13 14.19 -5.30
N GLY A 163 9.25 13.25 -5.61
CA GLY A 163 9.60 11.91 -6.09
C GLY A 163 10.66 11.26 -5.22
N GLY A 164 10.32 10.89 -3.97
CA GLY A 164 11.17 10.21 -2.98
C GLY A 164 12.64 10.05 -3.41
N ASP A 165 13.50 10.95 -2.96
CA ASP A 165 14.88 11.04 -3.42
C ASP A 165 15.57 9.66 -3.27
N LEU A 166 15.77 8.96 -4.39
CA LEU A 166 16.64 7.77 -4.47
C LEU A 166 18.07 8.19 -4.79
N ASP A 167 18.38 9.49 -4.81
CA ASP A 167 19.70 10.05 -5.08
C ASP A 167 20.53 10.05 -3.78
N GLY A 168 20.69 8.85 -3.21
CA GLY A 168 21.43 8.64 -1.97
C GLY A 168 21.21 7.32 -1.23
N ASP A 169 20.38 6.40 -1.76
CA ASP A 169 20.19 4.98 -1.36
C ASP A 169 18.84 4.59 -0.66
N PRO A 170 18.32 3.34 -0.81
CA PRO A 170 17.36 3.01 -1.88
C PRO A 170 16.24 2.09 -1.35
N TRP A 171 15.09 2.69 -1.08
CA TRP A 171 13.96 2.00 -0.47
C TRP A 171 12.75 2.08 -1.38
N GLY A 172 11.97 1.00 -1.34
CA GLY A 172 10.79 0.85 -2.15
C GLY A 172 10.46 -0.61 -2.35
N ILE A 173 9.30 -0.84 -2.95
CA ILE A 173 8.75 -2.16 -3.17
C ILE A 173 9.03 -2.56 -4.61
N ILE A 174 9.83 -3.62 -4.78
CA ILE A 174 10.16 -4.19 -6.09
C ILE A 174 9.24 -5.35 -6.43
N SER A 175 9.12 -5.69 -7.72
CA SER A 175 8.37 -6.89 -8.12
C SER A 175 9.06 -8.17 -7.66
N ALA A 176 8.27 -9.20 -7.36
CA ALA A 176 8.76 -10.50 -6.90
C ALA A 176 9.82 -11.15 -7.81
N ASN A 177 9.77 -10.82 -9.11
CA ASN A 177 10.65 -11.39 -10.13
C ASN A 177 11.94 -10.58 -10.36
N THR A 178 12.15 -9.50 -9.60
CA THR A 178 13.31 -8.62 -9.78
C THR A 178 14.55 -9.22 -9.13
N ASN A 179 15.62 -9.34 -9.92
CA ASN A 179 16.94 -9.67 -9.40
C ASN A 179 17.63 -8.38 -8.94
N VAL A 180 17.74 -8.20 -7.62
CA VAL A 180 18.35 -7.01 -7.00
C VAL A 180 19.86 -6.92 -7.23
N ASP A 181 20.51 -8.04 -7.55
CA ASP A 181 21.95 -8.08 -7.86
C ASP A 181 22.26 -7.73 -9.33
N ALA A 182 21.23 -7.44 -10.14
CA ALA A 182 21.40 -7.04 -11.54
C ALA A 182 21.34 -5.52 -11.69
N ALA A 183 22.08 -4.99 -12.67
CA ALA A 183 21.90 -3.60 -13.10
C ALA A 183 20.44 -3.39 -13.57
N PRO A 184 19.78 -2.25 -13.24
CA PRO A 184 20.32 -1.02 -12.66
C PRO A 184 20.16 -0.90 -11.13
N PHE A 185 19.90 -2.00 -10.43
CA PHE A 185 19.67 -1.99 -8.99
C PHE A 185 20.98 -1.96 -8.20
N THR A 186 22.06 -2.43 -8.82
CA THR A 186 23.42 -2.35 -8.29
C THR A 186 23.96 -0.91 -8.33
N THR A 187 23.94 -0.21 -7.19
CA THR A 187 24.76 1.01 -7.02
C THR A 187 26.22 0.62 -6.83
N GLY A 188 27.13 1.56 -7.12
CA GLY A 188 28.56 1.37 -6.86
C GLY A 188 28.87 1.14 -5.37
N SER A 189 30.13 1.33 -4.99
CA SER A 189 30.70 0.86 -3.71
C SER A 189 30.20 1.53 -2.39
N SER A 190 28.95 2.01 -2.27
CA SER A 190 28.35 2.53 -1.02
C SER A 190 26.89 2.97 -1.20
N PRO A 191 26.08 2.93 -0.11
CA PRO A 191 25.45 1.75 0.48
C PRO A 191 24.49 1.01 -0.46
N LYS A 192 24.24 -0.25 -0.09
CA LYS A 192 23.48 -1.16 -0.92
C LYS A 192 21.99 -1.08 -0.62
N PRO A 193 21.13 -1.19 -1.64
CA PRO A 193 19.69 -1.18 -1.44
C PRO A 193 19.13 -2.18 -0.47
N HIS A 194 18.10 -1.72 0.23
CA HIS A 194 17.15 -2.57 0.92
C HIS A 194 15.84 -2.48 0.18
N TRP A 195 15.63 -3.44 -0.71
CA TRP A 195 14.39 -3.52 -1.46
C TRP A 195 13.38 -4.32 -0.66
N THR A 196 12.16 -3.83 -0.53
CA THR A 196 11.08 -4.68 -0.03
C THR A 196 10.56 -5.51 -1.20
N ARG A 197 10.60 -6.84 -1.08
CA ARG A 197 10.13 -7.73 -2.14
C ARG A 197 8.61 -7.81 -2.12
N GLU A 198 8.02 -7.57 -3.28
CA GLU A 198 6.60 -7.76 -3.62
C GLU A 198 5.63 -6.84 -2.87
N SER A 199 5.66 -6.81 -1.55
CA SER A 199 4.71 -6.06 -0.73
C SER A 199 5.26 -5.66 0.64
N ALA A 200 4.67 -4.61 1.21
CA ALA A 200 4.88 -4.14 2.57
C ALA A 200 3.51 -3.92 3.25
N THR A 201 3.39 -4.28 4.53
CA THR A 201 2.19 -4.07 5.34
C THR A 201 2.45 -3.04 6.43
N PHE A 202 1.59 -2.03 6.48
CA PHE A 202 1.62 -0.90 7.40
C PHE A 202 0.39 -0.95 8.30
N VAL A 203 0.57 -0.70 9.58
CA VAL A 203 -0.51 -0.62 10.56
C VAL A 203 -0.54 0.78 11.14
N PHE A 204 -1.70 1.42 11.07
CA PHE A 204 -1.94 2.75 11.60
C PHE A 204 -2.96 2.69 12.74
N SER A 205 -2.74 3.44 13.82
CA SER A 205 -3.76 3.71 14.86
C SER A 205 -4.48 5.03 14.58
N GLY A 206 -5.59 5.28 15.29
CA GLY A 206 -6.35 6.52 15.18
C GLY A 206 -7.46 6.50 14.13
N PHE A 207 -7.85 5.31 13.63
CA PHE A 207 -8.93 5.12 12.66
C PHE A 207 -10.30 4.86 13.33
N SER A 208 -10.38 4.94 14.66
CA SER A 208 -11.61 4.68 15.42
C SER A 208 -12.78 5.58 14.96
N GLY A 209 -13.92 4.95 14.67
CA GLY A 209 -15.17 5.63 14.26
C GLY A 209 -15.26 5.92 12.77
N LEU A 210 -14.23 5.57 12.00
CA LEU A 210 -14.22 5.63 10.55
C LEU A 210 -14.49 4.24 9.94
N SER A 211 -14.76 4.25 8.65
CA SER A 211 -15.03 3.08 7.82
C SER A 211 -14.15 3.11 6.56
N LEU A 212 -14.00 1.98 5.89
CA LEU A 212 -13.25 1.96 4.63
C LEU A 212 -13.92 2.74 3.50
N SER A 213 -15.22 3.01 3.59
CA SER A 213 -15.91 3.91 2.66
C SER A 213 -15.57 5.38 2.86
N ASP A 214 -14.93 5.73 3.98
CA ASP A 214 -14.42 7.07 4.22
C ASP A 214 -13.08 7.31 3.52
N ILE A 215 -12.37 6.26 3.10
CA ILE A 215 -11.19 6.39 2.23
C ILE A 215 -11.68 6.77 0.84
N ASP A 216 -11.19 7.89 0.31
CA ASP A 216 -11.59 8.36 -1.01
C ASP A 216 -11.17 7.38 -2.12
N ASN A 217 -11.90 7.41 -3.23
CA ASN A 217 -11.57 6.58 -4.38
C ASN A 217 -10.34 7.10 -5.15
N ASN A 218 -9.93 8.35 -4.92
CA ASN A 218 -8.73 8.94 -5.50
C ASN A 218 -7.51 8.64 -4.61
N VAL A 219 -6.72 7.65 -5.03
CA VAL A 219 -5.48 7.24 -4.39
C VAL A 219 -4.36 7.40 -5.42
N ARG A 220 -3.25 8.02 -5.03
CA ARG A 220 -2.09 8.22 -5.89
C ARG A 220 -0.94 7.34 -5.45
N PHE A 221 -0.44 6.54 -6.37
CA PHE A 221 0.75 5.73 -6.18
C PHE A 221 1.98 6.52 -6.63
N MET A 222 3.07 6.39 -5.89
CA MET A 222 4.36 6.97 -6.22
C MET A 222 5.32 5.86 -6.67
N PHE A 223 6.06 6.14 -7.72
CA PHE A 223 6.97 5.24 -8.39
C PHE A 223 8.34 5.88 -8.60
N GLY A 224 9.40 5.14 -8.26
CA GLY A 224 10.78 5.61 -8.34
C GLY A 224 11.02 6.92 -7.59
N SER A 225 12.03 7.66 -8.06
CA SER A 225 12.45 8.95 -7.48
C SER A 225 12.22 10.16 -8.38
N MET A 226 11.37 10.02 -9.39
CA MET A 226 11.19 11.09 -10.36
C MET A 226 9.98 11.94 -10.00
N PRO A 227 10.03 13.26 -10.18
CA PRO A 227 8.90 14.15 -9.90
C PRO A 227 7.62 13.80 -10.69
N ASN A 228 7.76 13.11 -11.82
CA ASN A 228 6.67 12.63 -12.67
C ASN A 228 6.26 11.16 -12.39
N GLY A 229 6.84 10.52 -11.37
CA GLY A 229 6.61 9.13 -11.02
C GLY A 229 5.33 8.90 -10.24
N THR A 230 4.19 9.42 -10.70
CA THR A 230 2.91 9.25 -9.98
C THR A 230 1.80 8.75 -10.88
N ILE A 231 0.95 7.86 -10.37
CA ILE A 231 -0.24 7.38 -11.06
C ILE A 231 -1.43 7.37 -10.11
N ASP A 232 -2.51 8.00 -10.54
CA ASP A 232 -3.77 8.06 -9.79
C ASP A 232 -4.66 6.86 -10.15
N THR A 233 -5.46 6.39 -9.20
CA THR A 233 -6.48 5.40 -9.45
C THR A 233 -7.49 5.91 -10.49
N PRO A 234 -7.95 5.04 -11.40
CA PRO A 234 -8.97 5.45 -12.35
C PRO A 234 -10.27 5.80 -11.61
N GLU A 235 -10.90 6.92 -11.99
CA GLU A 235 -12.20 7.28 -11.42
C GLU A 235 -13.19 6.12 -11.61
N PRO A 236 -14.01 5.78 -10.59
CA PRO A 236 -14.94 4.64 -10.64
C PRO A 236 -15.84 4.60 -11.87
N GLY A 237 -16.16 5.76 -12.47
CA GLY A 237 -16.98 5.86 -13.67
C GLY A 237 -16.29 5.38 -14.96
N THR A 238 -14.97 5.46 -15.05
CA THR A 238 -14.23 5.10 -16.28
C THR A 238 -14.09 3.59 -16.47
N ALA A 239 -13.92 2.83 -15.38
CA ALA A 239 -13.88 1.37 -15.42
C ALA A 239 -15.22 0.76 -15.89
N LEU A 240 -16.34 1.34 -15.47
CA LEU A 240 -17.68 0.88 -15.88
C LEU A 240 -17.94 1.12 -17.37
N LEU A 241 -17.48 2.25 -17.92
CA LEU A 241 -17.65 2.59 -19.33
C LEU A 241 -16.81 1.68 -20.25
N GLY A 242 -15.60 1.28 -19.82
CA GLY A 242 -14.77 0.33 -20.56
C GLY A 242 -15.42 -1.06 -20.68
N LEU A 243 -15.99 -1.58 -19.59
CA LEU A 243 -16.71 -2.85 -19.58
C LEU A 243 -18.00 -2.80 -20.41
N MET A 244 -18.73 -1.69 -20.38
CA MET A 244 -19.91 -1.47 -21.21
C MET A 244 -19.57 -1.42 -22.71
N ALA A 245 -18.46 -0.77 -23.08
CA ALA A 245 -17.98 -0.71 -24.46
C ALA A 245 -17.51 -2.09 -24.97
N ALA A 246 -16.77 -2.84 -24.15
CA ALA A 246 -16.35 -4.20 -24.47
C ALA A 246 -17.55 -5.15 -24.60
N GLY A 247 -18.53 -5.05 -23.69
CA GLY A 247 -19.79 -5.80 -23.76
C GLY A 247 -20.60 -5.51 -25.03
N ALA A 248 -20.70 -4.24 -25.43
CA ALA A 248 -21.40 -3.82 -26.65
C ALA A 248 -20.70 -4.33 -27.93
N LEU A 249 -19.37 -4.38 -27.95
CA LEU A 249 -18.58 -4.95 -29.05
C LEU A 249 -18.77 -6.47 -29.18
N VAL A 250 -18.78 -7.20 -28.06
CA VAL A 250 -19.04 -8.65 -28.04
C VAL A 250 -20.45 -8.95 -28.53
N LEU A 251 -21.46 -8.19 -28.10
CA LEU A 251 -22.85 -8.35 -28.56
C LEU A 251 -23.02 -8.02 -30.04
N ARG A 252 -22.31 -7.01 -30.57
CA ARG A 252 -22.35 -6.66 -32.00
C ARG A 252 -21.69 -7.72 -32.88
N SER A 253 -20.63 -8.38 -32.39
CA SER A 253 -19.96 -9.46 -33.13
C SER A 253 -20.80 -10.74 -33.24
N ARG A 254 -21.65 -11.03 -32.24
CA ARG A 254 -22.56 -12.18 -32.23
C ARG A 254 -23.79 -12.01 -33.14
N ARG A 255 -24.18 -10.78 -33.47
CA ARG A 255 -25.35 -10.50 -34.33
C ARG A 255 -25.02 -10.54 -35.84
N ARG A 256 -23.73 -10.67 -36.21
CA ARG A 256 -23.25 -10.74 -37.60
C ARG A 256 -22.79 -12.15 -38.02
N ARG A 257 -22.93 -13.15 -37.16
CA ARG A 257 -22.86 -14.57 -37.51
C ARG A 257 -24.27 -15.14 -37.49
#